data_AF-A0A099XWQ7-F1
#
_entry.id   AF-A0A099XWQ7-F1
#
_cell.length_a   1.000
_cell.length_b   1.000
_cell.length_c   1.000
_cell.angle_alpha   90.00
_cell.angle_beta   90.00
_cell.angle_gamma   90.00
#
_symmetry.space_group_name_H-M   'P 1'
#
loop_
_entity.id
_entity.type
_entity.pdbx_description
1 polymer ?
#
loop_
_entity_poly.entity_id
_entity_poly.type
_entity_poly.pdbx_seq_one_letter_code
_entity_poly.pdbx_strand_id
1 'polypeptide(L)'
;MTNQEIVTKFLNGFNNPEKIQASLALLADDYRFKNPMVELDSKEEFIVLAKQIGAVVTGIEIINIAENGNWIAVFYDFTSSVKGLESNTGTEWFRIEDGLIKESNLIYDTAEWRKFYAQMKE
;
A
#
# COMPACT_ATOMS: atom_id res chain seq x y z
N MET A 1 -9.20 6.50 -16.57
CA MET A 1 -9.41 5.47 -15.54
C MET A 1 -10.28 6.11 -14.47
N THR A 2 -11.24 5.38 -13.91
CA THR A 2 -11.97 5.80 -12.72
C THR A 2 -11.06 5.76 -11.50
N ASN A 3 -11.47 6.41 -10.39
CA ASN A 3 -10.72 6.38 -9.14
C ASN A 3 -10.51 4.94 -8.64
N GLN A 4 -11.56 4.11 -8.73
CA GLN A 4 -11.49 2.68 -8.41
C GLN A 4 -10.48 1.93 -9.31
N GLU A 5 -10.47 2.19 -10.62
CA GLU A 5 -9.52 1.56 -11.55
C GLU A 5 -8.07 1.96 -11.23
N ILE A 6 -7.83 3.23 -10.86
CA ILE A 6 -6.50 3.73 -10.46
C ILE A 6 -6.01 2.95 -9.24
N VAL A 7 -6.79 2.91 -8.16
CA VAL A 7 -6.39 2.25 -6.92
C VAL A 7 -6.25 0.74 -7.11
N THR A 8 -7.16 0.12 -7.87
CA THR A 8 -7.07 -1.31 -8.19
C THR A 8 -5.80 -1.63 -8.97
N LYS A 9 -5.43 -0.78 -9.94
CA LYS A 9 -4.19 -0.96 -10.71
C LYS A 9 -2.95 -0.74 -9.85
N PHE A 10 -2.98 0.25 -8.95
CA PHE A 10 -1.91 0.52 -8.00
C PHE A 10 -1.64 -0.70 -7.09
N LEU A 11 -2.67 -1.18 -6.38
CA LEU A 11 -2.54 -2.32 -5.46
C LEU A 11 -2.12 -3.61 -6.19
N ASN A 12 -2.70 -3.89 -7.37
CA ASN A 12 -2.31 -5.06 -8.15
C ASN A 12 -0.87 -5.00 -8.69
N GLY A 13 -0.22 -3.84 -8.67
CA GLY A 13 1.21 -3.72 -8.97
C GLY A 13 2.09 -4.49 -7.99
N PHE A 14 1.66 -4.66 -6.74
CA PHE A 14 2.38 -5.42 -5.72
C PHE A 14 2.24 -6.95 -5.91
N ASN A 15 1.28 -7.40 -6.73
CA ASN A 15 1.12 -8.81 -7.08
C ASN A 15 2.06 -9.28 -8.19
N ASN A 16 2.71 -8.37 -8.91
CA ASN A 16 3.58 -8.70 -10.03
C ASN A 16 4.75 -7.69 -10.13
N PRO A 17 6.01 -8.13 -9.91
CA PRO A 17 7.19 -7.28 -10.03
C PRO A 17 7.31 -6.51 -11.35
N GLU A 18 6.82 -7.06 -12.47
CA GLU A 18 6.86 -6.38 -13.78
C GLU A 18 5.89 -5.19 -13.85
N LYS A 19 4.84 -5.20 -13.03
CA LYS A 19 3.81 -4.16 -12.99
C LYS A 19 4.08 -3.08 -11.95
N ILE A 20 5.06 -3.27 -11.07
CA ILE A 20 5.32 -2.33 -9.97
C ILE A 20 5.64 -0.93 -10.48
N GLN A 21 6.41 -0.81 -11.55
CA GLN A 21 6.77 0.50 -12.13
C GLN A 21 5.53 1.24 -12.65
N ALA A 22 4.61 0.52 -13.29
CA ALA A 22 3.35 1.08 -13.78
C ALA A 22 2.38 1.45 -12.65
N SER A 23 2.46 0.77 -11.51
CA SER A 23 1.74 1.11 -10.29
C SER A 23 2.29 2.39 -9.65
N LEU A 24 3.60 2.49 -9.47
CA LEU A 24 4.26 3.67 -8.89
C LEU A 24 4.11 4.93 -9.76
N ALA A 25 3.89 4.76 -11.06
CA ALA A 25 3.58 5.86 -11.99
C ALA A 25 2.20 6.51 -11.74
N LEU A 26 1.32 5.89 -10.94
CA LEU A 26 0.02 6.44 -10.57
C LEU A 26 0.09 7.40 -9.37
N LEU A 27 1.24 7.53 -8.74
CA LEU A 27 1.46 8.43 -7.60
C LEU A 27 1.76 9.85 -8.09
N ALA A 28 1.12 10.85 -7.48
CA ALA A 28 1.45 12.26 -7.65
C ALA A 28 2.88 12.54 -7.18
N ASP A 29 3.52 13.59 -7.70
CA ASP A 29 4.91 13.91 -7.35
C ASP A 29 5.05 14.34 -5.89
N ASP A 30 4.03 14.98 -5.31
CA ASP A 30 3.93 15.33 -3.89
C ASP A 30 3.08 14.33 -3.09
N TYR A 31 3.12 13.05 -3.49
CA TYR A 31 2.41 11.97 -2.82
C TYR A 31 2.86 11.80 -1.37
N ARG A 32 1.89 11.54 -0.49
CA ARG A 32 2.10 11.26 0.93
C ARG A 32 1.59 9.89 1.32
N PHE A 33 2.33 9.20 2.18
CA PHE A 33 1.97 7.88 2.67
C PHE A 33 1.99 7.83 4.18
N LYS A 34 1.01 7.15 4.75
CA LYS A 34 0.98 6.83 6.17
C LYS A 34 0.59 5.39 6.40
N ASN A 35 1.26 4.77 7.36
CA ASN A 35 0.78 3.55 8.00
C ASN A 35 1.02 3.64 9.52
N PRO A 36 0.64 2.64 10.33
CA PRO A 36 0.78 2.75 11.79
C PRO A 36 2.25 2.69 12.30
N MET A 37 3.22 2.52 11.40
CA MET A 37 4.66 2.41 11.70
C MET A 37 5.48 3.57 11.13
N VAL A 38 5.03 4.20 10.04
CA VAL A 38 5.76 5.26 9.32
C VAL A 38 4.82 6.28 8.69
N GLU A 39 5.29 7.52 8.59
CA GLU A 39 4.66 8.62 7.85
C GLU A 39 5.72 9.20 6.91
N LEU A 40 5.39 9.32 5.63
CA LEU A 40 6.28 9.73 4.53
C LEU A 40 5.63 10.88 3.77
N ASP A 41 6.42 11.91 3.47
CA ASP A 41 5.95 13.15 2.85
C ASP A 41 6.39 13.28 1.38
N SER A 42 6.99 12.23 0.81
CA SER A 42 7.42 12.21 -0.58
C SER A 42 7.23 10.87 -1.28
N LYS A 43 7.05 10.95 -2.61
CA LYS A 43 6.99 9.79 -3.52
C LYS A 43 8.29 8.99 -3.50
N GLU A 44 9.45 9.65 -3.43
CA GLU A 44 10.76 9.02 -3.41
C GLU A 44 10.94 8.14 -2.17
N GLU A 45 10.59 8.66 -0.99
CA GLU A 45 10.63 7.89 0.26
C GLU A 45 9.69 6.67 0.19
N PHE A 46 8.50 6.87 -0.35
CA PHE A 46 7.56 5.75 -0.54
C PHE A 46 8.11 4.68 -1.48
N ILE A 47 8.75 5.06 -2.59
CA ILE A 47 9.33 4.10 -3.53
C ILE A 47 10.43 3.27 -2.84
N VAL A 48 11.23 3.87 -1.96
CA VAL A 48 12.23 3.14 -1.17
C VAL A 48 11.53 2.12 -0.24
N LEU A 49 10.49 2.55 0.47
CA LEU A 49 9.71 1.67 1.33
C LEU A 49 9.03 0.54 0.54
N ALA A 50 8.40 0.84 -0.59
CA ALA A 50 7.72 -0.12 -1.45
C ALA A 50 8.67 -1.21 -1.95
N LYS A 51 9.94 -0.89 -2.22
CA LYS A 51 10.97 -1.88 -2.56
C LYS A 51 11.32 -2.78 -1.37
N GLN A 52 11.40 -2.23 -0.16
CA GLN A 52 11.66 -3.00 1.05
C GLN A 52 10.50 -3.93 1.40
N ILE A 53 9.27 -3.41 1.37
CA ILE A 53 8.06 -4.18 1.65
C ILE A 53 7.80 -5.21 0.55
N GLY A 54 8.06 -4.87 -0.72
CA GLY A 54 7.93 -5.80 -1.84
C GLY A 54 8.89 -7.01 -1.78
N ALA A 55 9.89 -7.00 -0.89
CA ALA A 55 10.71 -8.18 -0.62
C ALA A 55 10.01 -9.21 0.28
N VAL A 56 9.01 -8.79 1.05
CA VAL A 56 8.29 -9.64 2.01
C VAL A 56 6.82 -9.84 1.67
N VAL A 57 6.14 -8.85 1.09
CA VAL A 57 4.75 -8.96 0.65
C VAL A 57 4.70 -9.79 -0.62
N THR A 58 3.89 -10.85 -0.57
CA THR A 58 3.76 -11.85 -1.65
C THR A 58 2.47 -11.70 -2.44
N GLY A 59 1.53 -10.90 -1.95
CA GLY A 59 0.28 -10.66 -2.66
C GLY A 59 -0.69 -9.76 -1.90
N ILE A 60 -1.66 -9.24 -2.63
CA ILE A 60 -2.77 -8.41 -2.21
C ILE A 60 -4.04 -8.97 -2.85
N GLU A 61 -5.05 -9.24 -2.03
CA GLU A 61 -6.38 -9.66 -2.43
C GLU A 61 -7.40 -8.59 -2.03
N ILE A 62 -7.95 -7.88 -3.01
CA ILE A 62 -8.97 -6.87 -2.77
C ILE A 62 -10.30 -7.56 -2.42
N ILE A 63 -10.81 -7.29 -1.23
CA ILE A 63 -12.07 -7.82 -0.73
C ILE A 63 -13.23 -6.90 -1.14
N ASN A 64 -13.06 -5.59 -0.93
CA ASN A 64 -14.10 -4.61 -1.24
C ASN A 64 -13.52 -3.21 -1.47
N ILE A 65 -14.26 -2.39 -2.21
CA ILE A 65 -13.93 -0.99 -2.48
C ILE A 65 -15.16 -0.14 -2.21
N ALA A 66 -14.96 0.96 -1.47
CA ALA A 66 -15.96 2.00 -1.26
C ALA A 66 -15.44 3.34 -1.82
N GLU A 67 -16.30 4.04 -2.54
CA GLU A 67 -15.99 5.33 -3.16
C GLU A 67 -16.85 6.45 -2.57
N ASN A 68 -16.21 7.58 -2.25
CA ASN A 68 -16.85 8.79 -1.78
C ASN A 68 -16.15 10.02 -2.38
N GLY A 69 -16.59 10.43 -3.57
CA GLY A 69 -15.96 11.51 -4.33
C GLY A 69 -14.52 11.16 -4.69
N ASN A 70 -13.56 11.98 -4.23
CA ASN A 70 -12.14 11.76 -4.48
C ASN A 70 -11.48 10.76 -3.52
N TRP A 71 -12.25 10.22 -2.57
CA TRP A 71 -11.76 9.26 -1.60
C TRP A 71 -12.19 7.83 -1.95
N ILE A 72 -11.22 6.92 -1.92
CA ILE A 72 -11.43 5.49 -2.12
C ILE A 72 -10.93 4.76 -0.87
N ALA A 73 -11.79 3.99 -0.21
CA ALA A 73 -11.40 3.06 0.83
C ALA A 73 -11.37 1.66 0.25
N VAL A 74 -10.24 0.97 0.39
CA VAL A 74 -10.09 -0.42 -0.01
C VAL A 74 -9.94 -1.28 1.22
N PHE A 75 -10.65 -2.39 1.24
CA PHE A 75 -10.45 -3.48 2.20
C PHE A 75 -9.76 -4.60 1.46
N TYR A 76 -8.61 -5.04 1.94
CA TYR A 76 -7.84 -6.10 1.30
C TYR A 76 -7.09 -6.94 2.33
N ASP A 77 -6.83 -8.17 1.96
CA ASP A 77 -5.83 -8.99 2.64
C ASP A 77 -4.50 -8.84 1.91
N PHE A 78 -3.42 -8.68 2.67
CA PHE A 78 -2.06 -8.75 2.13
C PHE A 78 -1.33 -9.95 2.74
N THR A 79 -0.70 -10.71 1.86
CA THR A 79 0.07 -11.89 2.23
C THR A 79 1.54 -11.56 2.29
N SER A 80 2.27 -12.23 3.18
CA SER A 80 3.72 -12.07 3.28
C SER A 80 4.43 -13.41 3.47
N SER A 81 5.73 -13.42 3.18
CA SER A 81 6.61 -14.56 3.45
C SER A 81 7.06 -14.64 4.92
N VAL A 82 6.60 -13.73 5.78
CA VAL A 82 7.00 -13.64 7.18
C VAL A 82 6.16 -14.59 8.03
N LYS A 83 6.84 -15.48 8.76
CA LYS A 83 6.19 -16.47 9.64
C LYS A 83 5.36 -15.79 10.73
N GLY A 84 4.09 -16.18 10.86
CA GLY A 84 3.12 -15.58 11.78
C GLY A 84 2.46 -14.30 11.25
N LEU A 85 2.80 -13.87 10.04
CA LEU A 85 2.27 -12.70 9.34
C LEU A 85 1.90 -13.06 7.89
N GLU A 86 1.58 -14.33 7.63
CA GLU A 86 1.34 -14.85 6.28
C GLU A 86 0.10 -14.24 5.62
N SER A 87 -0.89 -13.83 6.43
CA SER A 87 -2.08 -13.13 5.97
C SER A 87 -2.50 -12.07 6.99
N ASN A 88 -2.73 -10.85 6.51
CA ASN A 88 -3.12 -9.72 7.31
C ASN A 88 -4.22 -8.94 6.61
N THR A 89 -5.27 -8.57 7.34
CA THR A 89 -6.30 -7.69 6.83
C THR A 89 -5.91 -6.24 7.06
N GLY A 90 -6.02 -5.44 6.01
CA GLY A 90 -5.83 -3.99 6.05
C GLY A 90 -6.99 -3.25 5.41
N THR A 91 -7.11 -1.98 5.77
CA THR A 91 -7.84 -1.01 4.96
C THR A 91 -6.92 0.13 4.60
N GLU A 92 -6.94 0.54 3.34
CA GLU A 92 -6.17 1.68 2.87
C GLU A 92 -7.08 2.70 2.22
N TRP A 93 -6.93 3.94 2.66
CA TRP A 93 -7.72 5.06 2.18
C TRP A 93 -6.87 5.90 1.26
N PHE A 94 -7.35 6.10 0.04
CA PHE A 94 -6.67 6.83 -1.02
C PHE A 94 -7.44 8.13 -1.30
N ARG A 95 -6.71 9.23 -1.46
CA ARG A 95 -7.25 10.44 -2.10
C ARG A 95 -6.70 10.55 -3.51
N ILE A 96 -7.59 10.75 -4.47
CA ILE A 96 -7.27 10.86 -5.89
C ILE A 96 -7.52 12.31 -6.33
N GLU A 97 -6.53 12.89 -7.00
CA GLU A 97 -6.63 14.23 -7.61
C GLU A 97 -5.99 14.20 -8.99
N ASP A 98 -6.66 14.81 -9.97
CA ASP A 98 -6.17 14.88 -11.36
C ASP A 98 -5.77 13.52 -11.96
N GLY A 99 -6.46 12.44 -11.54
CA GLY A 99 -6.20 11.08 -12.00
C GLY A 99 -4.96 10.41 -11.38
N LEU A 100 -4.38 10.99 -10.32
CA LEU A 100 -3.23 10.48 -9.60
C LEU A 100 -3.55 10.30 -8.11
N ILE A 101 -2.86 9.34 -7.48
CA ILE A 101 -2.95 9.12 -6.04
C ILE A 101 -2.15 10.21 -5.34
N LYS A 102 -2.85 11.06 -4.58
CA LYS A 102 -2.27 12.18 -3.84
C LYS A 102 -1.81 11.76 -2.46
N GLU A 103 -2.57 10.91 -1.80
CA GLU A 103 -2.15 10.34 -0.53
C GLU A 103 -2.78 8.97 -0.32
N SER A 104 -2.13 8.15 0.50
CA SER A 104 -2.77 6.97 1.07
C SER A 104 -2.44 6.74 2.54
N ASN A 105 -3.42 6.23 3.27
CA ASN A 105 -3.33 5.90 4.69
C ASN A 105 -3.73 4.44 4.90
N LEU A 106 -2.74 3.59 5.14
CA LEU A 106 -2.89 2.18 5.40
C LEU A 106 -3.10 1.94 6.90
N ILE A 107 -4.14 1.20 7.24
CA ILE A 107 -4.52 0.82 8.60
C ILE A 107 -4.57 -0.71 8.68
N TYR A 108 -3.83 -1.28 9.63
CA TYR A 108 -3.78 -2.71 9.90
C TYR A 108 -3.34 -2.97 11.34
N ASP A 109 -3.54 -4.19 11.83
CA ASP A 109 -3.04 -4.59 13.14
C ASP A 109 -1.51 -4.73 13.12
N THR A 110 -0.85 -4.03 14.05
CA THR A 110 0.62 -3.99 14.13
C THR A 110 1.21 -4.84 15.25
N ALA A 111 0.39 -5.55 16.03
CA ALA A 111 0.83 -6.28 17.21
C ALA A 111 2.00 -7.23 16.91
N GLU A 112 1.89 -8.04 15.86
CA GLU A 112 2.93 -8.99 15.45
C GLU A 112 3.99 -8.35 14.54
N TRP A 113 3.61 -7.40 13.69
CA TRP A 113 4.55 -6.65 12.83
C TRP A 113 5.63 -5.91 13.63
N ARG A 114 5.28 -5.31 14.78
CA ARG A 114 6.23 -4.62 15.65
C ARG A 114 7.33 -5.56 16.17
N LYS A 115 6.98 -6.82 16.47
CA LYS A 115 7.94 -7.83 16.94
C LYS A 115 8.91 -8.22 15.83
N PHE A 116 8.39 -8.41 14.61
CA PHE A 116 9.21 -8.69 13.44
C PHE A 116 10.20 -7.55 13.13
N TYR A 117 9.75 -6.30 13.10
CA TYR A 117 10.62 -5.16 12.84
C TYR A 117 11.69 -4.95 13.92
N ALA A 118 11.41 -5.30 15.18
CA ALA A 118 12.42 -5.25 16.24
C ALA A 118 13.57 -6.23 15.97
N GLN A 119 13.27 -7.43 15.44
CA GLN A 119 14.29 -8.44 15.11
C GLN A 119 15.15 -8.05 13.89
N MET A 120 14.64 -7.22 12.98
CA MET A 120 15.41 -6.75 11.82
C MET A 120 16.40 -5.62 12.13
N LYS A 121 16.28 -4.98 13.30
CA LYS A 121 17.14 -3.87 13.72
C LYS A 121 18.35 -4.33 14.56
N GLU A 122 18.43 -5.61 14.87
CA GLU A 122 19.61 -6.28 15.48
C GLU A 122 20.54 -6.83 14.40
#